data_AF-A0A7Y7M8Y6-F1
#
_entry.id   AF-A0A7Y7M8Y6-F1
#
_cell.length_a   1.000
_cell.length_b   1.000
_cell.length_c   1.000
_cell.angle_alpha   90.00
_cell.angle_beta   90.00
_cell.angle_gamma   90.00
#
_symmetry.space_group_name_H-M   'P 1'
#
loop_
_entity.id
_entity.type
_entity.pdbx_description
1 polymer ?
#
loop_
_entity_poly.entity_id
_entity_poly.type
_entity_poly.pdbx_seq_one_letter_code
_entity_poly.pdbx_strand_id
1 'polypeptide(L)'
;ACLKAAANAAVGVLALALAEAEAAARADTAPAAPQTLIATIEEMAAIFGRGHYPVEIARPPVPPDMPVLARMADLLAVFATPAPEPVPERAPGPEQEPAPGRARETKGGGFFLPDAFGNPEHVRYAVKGTASVMVCYFLFKILDWPGIHTCILTCFIVAQPTMGEMIAKLRLRIGGAVIGGALGIASIIVMMPHLNDVASFLALVFAGALAAAWVKTGDARIAYAGFQIGLAFFLSDIKGYGPTTDMTTARDRIVGIMLGNIVSYVVFTAIWPASARDRVAGALGRVR
;
A
#
# COMPACT_ATOMS: atom_id res chain seq x y z
N ALA A 1 12.04 7.41 2.45
CA ALA A 1 13.18 6.46 2.48
C ALA A 1 13.68 6.22 3.91
N CYS A 2 14.19 7.24 4.62
CA CYS A 2 14.77 7.06 5.96
C CYS A 2 13.80 6.49 7.01
N LEU A 3 12.53 6.92 7.03
CA LEU A 3 11.52 6.38 7.94
C LEU A 3 11.24 4.87 7.72
N LYS A 4 11.31 4.42 6.46
CA LYS A 4 11.14 3.01 6.07
C LYS A 4 12.37 2.18 6.48
N ALA A 5 13.57 2.75 6.34
CA ALA A 5 14.80 2.15 6.84
C ALA A 5 14.76 1.99 8.37
N ALA A 6 14.38 3.05 9.09
CA ALA A 6 14.21 3.05 10.54
C ALA A 6 13.19 2.01 11.02
N ALA A 7 12.05 1.89 10.33
CA ALA A 7 11.05 0.87 10.66
C ALA A 7 11.59 -0.56 10.49
N ASN A 8 12.31 -0.82 9.39
CA ASN A 8 12.91 -2.14 9.15
C ASN A 8 14.02 -2.47 10.16
N ALA A 9 14.88 -1.49 10.46
CA ALA A 9 15.94 -1.65 11.45
C ALA A 9 15.36 -1.90 12.85
N ALA A 10 14.33 -1.15 13.26
CA ALA A 10 13.64 -1.36 14.54
C ALA A 10 13.04 -2.77 14.66
N VAL A 11 12.35 -3.26 13.62
CA VAL A 11 11.81 -4.62 13.58
C VAL A 11 12.92 -5.66 13.65
N GLY A 12 14.04 -5.44 12.94
CA GLY A 12 15.20 -6.34 12.98
C GLY A 12 15.84 -6.42 14.37
N VAL A 13 16.05 -5.28 15.02
CA VAL A 13 16.61 -5.20 16.39
C VAL A 13 15.68 -5.90 17.39
N LEU A 14 14.37 -5.69 17.31
CA LEU A 14 13.38 -6.36 18.17
C LEU A 14 13.35 -7.88 17.97
N ALA A 15 13.41 -8.34 16.72
CA ALA A 15 13.42 -9.76 16.41
C ALA A 15 14.68 -10.47 16.93
N LEU A 16 15.84 -9.82 16.81
CA LEU A 16 17.11 -10.33 17.34
C LEU A 16 17.11 -10.33 18.88
N ALA A 17 16.61 -9.28 19.51
CA ALA A 17 16.48 -9.21 20.97
C ALA A 17 15.56 -10.32 21.52
N LEU A 18 14.43 -10.59 20.84
CA LEU A 18 13.53 -11.66 21.22
C LEU A 18 14.18 -13.05 21.05
N ALA A 19 14.91 -13.26 19.96
CA ALA A 19 15.63 -14.52 19.72
C ALA A 19 16.70 -14.80 20.80
N GLU A 20 17.43 -13.78 21.22
CA GLU A 20 18.40 -13.89 22.34
C GLU A 20 17.71 -14.13 23.68
N ALA A 21 16.60 -13.44 23.96
CA ALA A 21 15.84 -13.66 25.19
C ALA A 21 15.30 -15.10 25.28
N GLU A 22 14.81 -15.65 24.16
CA GLU A 22 14.37 -17.05 24.10
C GLU A 22 15.55 -18.04 24.26
N ALA A 23 16.71 -17.74 23.68
CA ALA A 23 17.90 -18.58 23.81
C ALA A 23 18.44 -18.59 25.24
N ALA A 24 18.53 -17.43 25.89
CA ALA A 24 18.95 -17.27 27.28
C ALA A 24 17.98 -17.99 28.24
N ALA A 25 16.66 -17.86 28.00
CA ALA A 25 15.64 -18.57 28.80
C ALA A 25 15.75 -20.09 28.67
N ARG A 26 16.13 -20.63 27.51
CA ARG A 26 16.36 -22.08 27.32
C ARG A 26 17.64 -22.57 27.98
N ALA A 27 18.64 -21.70 28.13
CA ALA A 27 19.92 -22.00 28.74
C ALA A 27 19.97 -21.71 30.25
N ASP A 28 18.88 -21.21 30.84
CA ASP A 28 18.79 -20.72 32.23
C ASP A 28 19.90 -19.72 32.58
N THR A 29 20.29 -18.91 31.59
CA THR A 29 21.30 -17.87 31.71
C THR A 29 20.65 -16.50 31.71
N ALA A 30 21.21 -15.56 32.48
CA ALA A 30 20.74 -14.18 32.45
C ALA A 30 21.08 -13.54 31.09
N PRO A 31 20.15 -12.79 30.47
CA PRO A 31 20.43 -12.06 29.23
C PRO A 31 21.51 -11.00 29.48
N ALA A 32 22.72 -11.26 28.99
CA ALA A 32 23.87 -10.39 29.15
C ALA A 32 23.95 -9.40 27.99
N ALA A 33 23.03 -8.44 27.92
CA ALA A 33 23.13 -7.34 26.98
C ALA A 33 24.25 -6.37 27.40
N PRO A 34 25.21 -6.02 26.52
CA PRO A 34 26.25 -5.04 26.80
C PRO A 34 25.62 -3.71 27.19
N GLN A 35 26.08 -3.11 28.29
CA GLN A 35 25.62 -1.80 28.76
C GLN A 35 25.78 -0.71 27.69
N THR A 36 26.78 -0.86 26.81
CA THR A 36 27.02 0.02 25.66
C THR A 36 25.89 0.00 24.63
N LEU A 37 25.30 -1.18 24.37
CA LEU A 37 24.19 -1.33 23.44
C LEU A 37 22.89 -0.72 24.01
N ILE A 38 22.65 -0.93 25.31
CA ILE A 38 21.52 -0.37 26.04
C ILE A 38 21.60 1.17 26.02
N ALA A 39 22.78 1.73 26.34
CA ALA A 39 23.01 3.17 26.34
C ALA A 39 22.73 3.81 24.97
N THR A 40 23.16 3.18 23.87
CA THR A 40 22.87 3.68 22.52
C THR A 40 21.37 3.67 22.20
N ILE A 41 20.64 2.62 22.60
CA ILE A 41 19.18 2.55 22.39
C ILE A 41 18.45 3.61 23.23
N GLU A 42 18.86 3.83 24.47
CA GLU A 42 18.31 4.87 25.35
C GLU A 42 18.58 6.28 24.81
N GLU A 43 19.77 6.52 24.27
CA GLU A 43 20.12 7.80 23.63
C GLU A 43 19.25 8.06 22.39
N MET A 44 19.04 7.04 21.55
CA MET A 44 18.12 7.13 20.41
C MET A 44 16.70 7.43 20.86
N ALA A 45 16.20 6.77 21.91
CA ALA A 45 14.89 7.03 22.49
C ALA A 45 14.77 8.47 23.02
N ALA A 46 15.81 9.02 23.64
CA ALA A 46 15.84 10.40 24.09
C ALA A 46 15.81 11.41 22.92
N ILE A 47 16.47 11.10 21.80
CA ILE A 47 16.41 11.91 20.58
C ILE A 47 15.00 11.93 20.00
N PHE A 48 14.34 10.77 19.95
CA PHE A 48 12.94 10.67 19.54
C PHE A 48 11.98 11.43 20.46
N GLY A 49 12.20 11.37 21.77
CA GLY A 49 11.40 12.10 22.75
C GLY A 49 11.46 13.63 22.59
N ARG A 50 12.53 14.15 21.97
CA ARG A 50 12.68 15.57 21.62
C ARG A 50 12.14 15.93 20.23
N GLY A 51 11.51 15.00 19.53
CA GLY A 51 10.97 15.20 18.18
C GLY A 51 12.02 15.21 17.07
N HIS A 52 13.25 14.78 17.37
CA HIS A 52 14.34 14.67 16.42
C HIS A 52 14.52 13.21 15.96
N TYR A 53 15.27 13.02 14.87
CA TYR A 53 15.59 11.69 14.33
C TYR A 53 17.08 11.38 14.56
N PRO A 54 17.42 10.20 15.10
CA PRO A 54 18.81 9.81 15.26
C PRO A 54 19.43 9.53 13.88
N VAL A 55 20.48 10.28 13.55
CA VAL A 55 21.27 10.16 12.32
C VAL A 55 22.73 9.89 12.70
N GLU A 56 23.48 9.19 11.83
CA GLU A 56 24.91 8.89 12.04
C GLU A 56 25.24 8.19 13.37
N ILE A 57 24.48 7.13 13.68
CA ILE A 57 24.66 6.35 14.91
C ILE A 57 25.98 5.59 14.82
N ALA A 58 26.92 5.87 15.73
CA ALA A 58 28.16 5.13 15.84
C ALA A 58 27.86 3.67 16.23
N ARG A 59 28.53 2.72 15.58
CA ARG A 59 28.38 1.29 15.90
C ARG A 59 28.83 1.06 17.36
N PRO A 60 27.94 0.60 18.27
CA PRO A 60 28.35 0.35 19.64
C PRO A 60 29.34 -0.81 19.70
N PRO A 61 30.39 -0.73 20.55
CA PRO A 61 31.32 -1.82 20.73
C PRO A 61 30.62 -2.99 21.44
N VAL A 62 30.64 -4.15 20.79
CA VAL A 62 30.05 -5.41 21.27
C VAL A 62 31.14 -6.48 21.31
N PRO A 63 31.18 -7.36 22.34
CA PRO A 63 32.11 -8.49 22.38
C PRO A 63 32.00 -9.38 21.12
N PRO A 64 33.12 -9.81 20.53
CA PRO A 64 33.12 -10.60 19.29
C PRO A 64 32.46 -11.99 19.42
N ASP A 65 32.28 -12.47 20.65
CA ASP A 65 31.75 -13.80 20.95
C ASP A 65 30.21 -13.89 20.89
N MET A 66 29.52 -12.78 20.60
CA MET A 66 28.05 -12.70 20.57
C MET A 66 27.54 -12.22 19.20
N PRO A 67 27.30 -13.13 18.24
CA PRO A 67 26.99 -12.77 16.86
C PRO A 67 25.67 -12.02 16.70
N VAL A 68 24.67 -12.31 17.55
CA VAL A 68 23.36 -11.63 17.46
C VAL A 68 23.44 -10.18 17.92
N LEU A 69 24.20 -9.90 18.99
CA LEU A 69 24.41 -8.54 19.46
C LEU A 69 25.26 -7.73 18.49
N ALA A 70 26.24 -8.35 17.83
CA ALA A 70 26.99 -7.71 16.76
C ALA A 70 26.08 -7.30 15.59
N ARG A 71 25.09 -8.14 15.25
CA ARG A 71 24.06 -7.81 14.25
C ARG A 71 23.12 -6.70 14.69
N MET A 72 22.74 -6.66 15.97
CA MET A 72 21.97 -5.54 16.51
C MET A 72 22.75 -4.23 16.40
N ALA A 73 24.04 -4.23 16.74
CA ALA A 73 24.92 -3.06 16.60
C ALA A 73 25.05 -2.59 15.15
N ASP A 74 25.13 -3.52 14.19
CA ASP A 74 25.16 -3.19 12.75
C ASP A 74 23.84 -2.54 12.30
N LEU A 75 22.69 -3.06 12.73
CA LEU A 75 21.39 -2.49 12.38
C LEU A 75 21.15 -1.10 12.99
N LEU A 76 21.68 -0.85 14.18
CA LEU A 76 21.64 0.48 14.80
C LEU A 76 22.50 1.48 14.02
N ALA A 77 23.68 1.07 13.56
CA ALA A 77 24.55 1.94 12.75
C ALA A 77 23.92 2.36 11.41
N VAL A 78 23.06 1.51 10.84
CA VAL A 78 22.36 1.77 9.57
C VAL A 78 20.89 2.19 9.77
N PHE A 79 20.51 2.58 10.99
CA PHE A 79 19.12 2.75 11.39
C PHE A 79 18.37 3.81 10.54
N ALA A 80 19.03 4.94 10.26
CA ALA A 80 18.45 6.02 9.46
C ALA A 80 19.01 6.10 8.04
N THR A 81 19.98 5.26 7.70
CA THR A 81 20.62 5.23 6.38
C THR A 81 19.78 4.37 5.45
N PRO A 82 19.18 4.96 4.41
CA PRO A 82 18.51 4.15 3.40
C PRO A 82 19.56 3.28 2.72
N ALA A 83 19.31 1.96 2.68
CA ALA A 83 20.01 1.12 1.71
C ALA A 83 19.87 1.77 0.33
N PRO A 84 20.89 1.71 -0.55
CA PRO A 84 20.74 2.19 -1.92
C PRO A 84 19.59 1.42 -2.57
N GLU A 85 18.38 1.99 -2.52
CA GLU A 85 17.25 1.50 -3.27
C GLU A 85 17.63 1.71 -4.74
N PRO A 86 17.60 0.68 -5.60
CA PRO A 86 17.53 0.95 -7.03
C PRO A 86 16.32 1.87 -7.21
N VAL A 87 16.59 3.09 -7.70
CA VAL A 87 15.59 4.15 -7.84
C VAL A 87 14.31 3.54 -8.38
N PRO A 88 13.23 3.44 -7.59
CA PRO A 88 11.96 3.03 -8.14
C PRO A 88 11.52 4.19 -9.02
N GLU A 89 11.69 4.00 -10.32
CA GLU A 89 10.95 4.74 -11.32
C GLU A 89 9.50 4.78 -10.85
N ARG A 90 9.02 6.01 -10.63
CA ARG A 90 7.68 6.30 -10.15
C ARG A 90 6.69 5.65 -11.10
N ALA A 91 6.22 4.47 -10.71
CA ALA A 91 5.31 3.67 -11.51
C ALA A 91 4.08 4.55 -11.87
N PRO A 92 3.78 4.72 -13.17
CA PRO A 92 2.59 5.43 -13.58
C PRO A 92 1.39 4.59 -13.14
N GLY A 93 0.50 5.20 -12.36
CA GLY A 93 -0.82 4.65 -12.10
C GLY A 93 -1.65 4.64 -13.40
N PRO A 94 -2.61 3.73 -13.55
CA PRO A 94 -3.31 3.53 -14.81
C PRO A 94 -4.19 4.75 -15.16
N GLU A 95 -4.05 5.16 -16.42
CA GLU A 95 -4.94 6.01 -17.22
C GLU A 95 -5.10 7.47 -16.77
N GLN A 96 -4.11 8.27 -17.18
CA GLN A 96 -4.30 9.67 -17.53
C GLN A 96 -3.97 9.81 -19.03
N GLU A 97 -5.00 10.07 -19.85
CA GLU A 97 -4.81 10.47 -21.26
C GLU A 97 -4.01 11.78 -21.35
N PRO A 98 -3.22 11.98 -22.43
CA PRO A 98 -2.07 12.86 -22.43
C PRO A 98 -2.43 14.32 -22.77
N ALA A 99 -1.75 15.28 -22.12
CA ALA A 99 -1.61 16.64 -22.62
C ALA A 99 -0.13 16.90 -22.97
N PRO A 100 0.17 17.61 -24.08
CA PRO A 100 1.43 17.50 -24.80
C PRO A 100 2.52 18.40 -24.22
N GLY A 101 3.78 17.94 -24.31
CA GLY A 101 4.91 18.85 -24.28
C GLY A 101 6.18 18.31 -23.66
N ARG A 102 7.12 18.00 -24.55
CA ARG A 102 8.59 17.97 -24.38
C ARG A 102 9.20 16.63 -23.94
N ALA A 103 9.55 15.89 -24.99
CA ALA A 103 10.57 14.86 -25.00
C ALA A 103 11.86 15.33 -24.34
N ARG A 104 12.40 14.50 -23.44
CA ARG A 104 13.84 14.39 -23.26
C ARG A 104 14.19 12.91 -23.31
N GLU A 105 14.70 12.51 -24.47
CA GLU A 105 15.35 11.23 -24.67
C GLU A 105 16.40 11.01 -23.59
N THR A 106 16.37 9.85 -22.94
CA THR A 106 17.57 9.29 -22.32
C THR A 106 17.66 7.82 -22.72
N LYS A 107 18.79 7.49 -23.35
CA LYS A 107 19.11 6.22 -24.01
C LYS A 107 19.11 5.04 -23.04
N GLY A 108 18.41 3.96 -23.42
CA GLY A 108 18.90 2.58 -23.35
C GLY A 108 18.99 1.91 -21.97
N GLY A 109 17.86 1.72 -21.29
CA GLY A 109 17.64 0.60 -20.38
C GLY A 109 16.58 -0.31 -21.01
N GLY A 110 16.84 -1.61 -21.16
CA GLY A 110 15.87 -2.54 -21.75
C GLY A 110 14.54 -2.55 -20.98
N PHE A 111 13.45 -2.94 -21.66
CA PHE A 111 12.08 -2.97 -21.12
C PHE A 111 11.92 -3.88 -19.88
N PHE A 112 12.86 -4.80 -19.65
CA PHE A 112 12.82 -5.74 -18.53
C PHE A 112 13.90 -5.44 -17.51
N LEU A 113 13.56 -5.60 -16.22
CA LEU A 113 14.57 -5.62 -15.18
C LEU A 113 15.52 -6.82 -15.39
N PRO A 114 16.82 -6.67 -15.03
CA PRO A 114 17.80 -7.76 -15.14
C PRO A 114 17.42 -9.05 -14.40
N ASP A 115 16.53 -8.96 -13.40
CA ASP A 115 16.07 -10.06 -12.55
C ASP A 115 14.59 -10.46 -12.83
N ALA A 116 14.01 -9.99 -13.94
CA ALA A 116 12.59 -10.17 -14.25
C ALA A 116 12.15 -11.65 -14.33
N PHE A 117 13.04 -12.54 -14.76
CA PHE A 117 12.78 -13.98 -14.90
C PHE A 117 13.59 -14.85 -13.94
N GLY A 118 14.51 -14.26 -13.16
CA GLY A 118 15.37 -14.99 -12.23
C GLY A 118 14.76 -15.16 -10.83
N ASN A 119 13.98 -14.17 -10.39
CA ASN A 119 13.49 -14.14 -9.01
C ASN A 119 12.14 -14.87 -8.83
N PRO A 120 12.07 -15.94 -8.02
CA PRO A 120 10.83 -16.66 -7.75
C PRO A 120 9.77 -15.82 -7.05
N GLU A 121 10.13 -14.69 -6.42
CA GLU A 121 9.16 -13.77 -5.82
C GLU A 121 8.28 -13.08 -6.86
N HIS A 122 8.82 -12.71 -8.03
CA HIS A 122 8.04 -12.07 -9.09
C HIS A 122 7.00 -13.02 -9.68
N VAL A 123 7.37 -14.28 -9.90
CA VAL A 123 6.44 -15.33 -10.39
C VAL A 123 5.35 -15.59 -9.35
N ARG A 124 5.72 -15.75 -8.07
CA ARG A 124 4.74 -15.93 -6.97
C ARG A 124 3.77 -14.76 -6.90
N TYR A 125 4.26 -13.53 -7.06
CA TYR A 125 3.42 -12.34 -7.07
C TYR A 125 2.45 -12.32 -8.26
N ALA A 126 2.93 -12.60 -9.47
CA ALA A 126 2.10 -12.68 -10.66
C ALA A 126 1.01 -13.75 -10.52
N VAL A 127 1.36 -14.94 -10.01
CA VAL A 127 0.39 -16.03 -9.76
C VAL A 127 -0.67 -15.62 -8.74
N LYS A 128 -0.31 -14.95 -7.65
CA LYS A 128 -1.28 -14.43 -6.66
C LYS A 128 -2.24 -13.42 -7.29
N GLY A 129 -1.72 -12.49 -8.07
CA GLY A 129 -2.54 -11.49 -8.77
C GLY A 129 -3.54 -12.15 -9.72
N THR A 130 -3.07 -13.07 -10.56
CA THR A 130 -3.92 -13.83 -11.50
C THR A 130 -4.94 -14.69 -10.77
N ALA A 131 -4.54 -15.39 -9.71
CA ALA A 131 -5.47 -16.18 -8.90
C ALA A 131 -6.56 -15.31 -8.27
N SER A 132 -6.20 -14.13 -7.74
CA SER A 132 -7.17 -13.16 -7.21
C SER A 132 -8.19 -12.78 -8.28
N VAL A 133 -7.72 -12.35 -9.45
CA VAL A 133 -8.59 -11.95 -10.57
C VAL A 133 -9.47 -13.11 -11.05
N MET A 134 -8.93 -14.33 -11.15
CA MET A 134 -9.71 -15.50 -11.55
C MET A 134 -10.80 -15.85 -10.53
N VAL A 135 -10.51 -15.78 -9.23
CA VAL A 135 -11.52 -15.97 -8.18
C VAL A 135 -12.58 -14.87 -8.27
N CYS A 136 -12.17 -13.60 -8.41
CA CYS A 136 -13.09 -12.48 -8.63
C CYS A 136 -13.97 -12.74 -9.86
N TYR A 137 -13.38 -13.28 -10.95
CA TYR A 137 -14.07 -13.61 -12.20
C TYR A 137 -15.11 -14.73 -12.03
N PHE A 138 -14.73 -15.85 -11.42
CA PHE A 138 -15.64 -16.96 -11.18
C PHE A 138 -16.80 -16.54 -10.27
N LEU A 139 -16.54 -15.78 -9.22
CA LEU A 139 -17.57 -15.34 -8.27
C LEU A 139 -18.66 -14.52 -8.97
N PHE A 140 -18.31 -13.51 -9.76
CA PHE A 140 -19.35 -12.71 -10.42
C PHE A 140 -20.08 -13.47 -11.53
N LYS A 141 -19.42 -14.42 -12.19
CA LYS A 141 -20.05 -15.30 -13.18
C LYS A 141 -21.03 -16.29 -12.56
N ILE A 142 -20.69 -16.87 -11.40
CA ILE A 142 -21.59 -17.77 -10.66
C ILE A 142 -22.79 -17.02 -10.09
N LEU A 143 -22.58 -15.79 -9.62
CA LEU A 143 -23.64 -14.93 -9.09
C LEU A 143 -24.53 -14.31 -10.18
N ASP A 144 -24.19 -14.51 -11.47
CA ASP A 144 -24.83 -13.90 -12.65
C ASP A 144 -25.14 -12.40 -12.48
N TRP A 145 -24.21 -11.69 -11.84
CA TRP A 145 -24.39 -10.28 -11.46
C TRP A 145 -23.41 -9.42 -12.27
N PRO A 146 -23.78 -8.95 -13.47
CA PRO A 146 -22.85 -8.21 -14.33
C PRO A 146 -22.40 -6.87 -13.72
N GLY A 147 -23.23 -6.25 -12.87
CA GLY A 147 -22.94 -4.99 -12.20
C GLY A 147 -21.71 -5.01 -11.27
N ILE A 148 -21.34 -6.17 -10.73
CA ILE A 148 -20.20 -6.29 -9.80
C ILE A 148 -18.86 -6.52 -10.50
N HIS A 149 -18.76 -6.41 -11.83
CA HIS A 149 -17.51 -6.55 -12.60
C HIS A 149 -16.36 -5.67 -12.08
N THR A 150 -16.69 -4.59 -11.36
CA THR A 150 -15.77 -3.72 -10.63
C THR A 150 -14.91 -4.46 -9.60
N CYS A 151 -15.29 -5.67 -9.17
CA CYS A 151 -14.45 -6.53 -8.34
C CYS A 151 -13.15 -6.88 -9.05
N ILE A 152 -13.15 -7.19 -10.36
CA ILE A 152 -11.95 -7.52 -11.13
C ILE A 152 -10.98 -6.34 -11.18
N LEU A 153 -11.50 -5.16 -11.53
CA LEU A 153 -10.72 -3.91 -11.53
C LEU A 153 -10.14 -3.61 -10.14
N THR A 154 -10.82 -4.05 -9.08
CA THR A 154 -10.31 -3.97 -7.71
C THR A 154 -9.12 -4.88 -7.49
N CYS A 155 -9.24 -6.13 -7.91
CA CYS A 155 -8.19 -7.13 -7.79
C CYS A 155 -6.90 -6.68 -8.54
N PHE A 156 -7.03 -5.99 -9.68
CA PHE A 156 -5.88 -5.40 -10.41
C PHE A 156 -5.24 -4.20 -9.71
N ILE A 157 -6.03 -3.19 -9.32
CA ILE A 157 -5.47 -1.92 -8.81
C ILE A 157 -4.86 -2.10 -7.40
N VAL A 158 -5.40 -3.03 -6.61
CA VAL A 158 -4.94 -3.33 -5.26
C VAL A 158 -3.65 -4.15 -5.27
N ALA A 159 -3.37 -4.90 -6.34
CA ALA A 159 -2.13 -5.65 -6.48
C ALA A 159 -0.94 -4.68 -6.39
N GLN A 160 -0.34 -4.60 -5.20
CA GLN A 160 0.87 -3.83 -4.93
C GLN A 160 1.97 -4.80 -4.46
N PRO A 161 3.23 -4.53 -4.82
CA PRO A 161 4.35 -5.43 -4.49
C PRO A 161 4.57 -5.58 -2.98
N THR A 162 4.09 -4.65 -2.16
CA THR A 162 4.18 -4.72 -0.69
C THR A 162 2.80 -4.82 -0.03
N MET A 163 2.70 -5.65 1.02
CA MET A 163 1.45 -5.83 1.77
C MET A 163 0.98 -4.55 2.48
N GLY A 164 1.92 -3.72 2.97
CA GLY A 164 1.57 -2.46 3.63
C GLY A 164 0.91 -1.46 2.68
N GLU A 165 1.47 -1.29 1.48
CA GLU A 165 0.89 -0.43 0.43
C GLU A 165 -0.44 -0.99 -0.07
N MET A 166 -0.54 -2.31 -0.21
CA MET A 166 -1.80 -2.99 -0.56
C MET A 166 -2.90 -2.68 0.45
N ILE A 167 -2.66 -2.88 1.75
CA ILE A 167 -3.66 -2.64 2.82
C ILE A 167 -4.06 -1.16 2.88
N ALA A 168 -3.09 -0.24 2.79
CA ALA A 168 -3.39 1.18 2.75
C ALA A 168 -4.32 1.50 1.56
N LYS A 169 -3.96 1.04 0.36
CA LYS A 169 -4.76 1.26 -0.86
C LYS A 169 -6.15 0.62 -0.77
N LEU A 170 -6.27 -0.56 -0.14
CA LEU A 170 -7.54 -1.24 0.15
C LEU A 170 -8.47 -0.35 0.98
N ARG A 171 -7.96 0.20 2.09
CA ARG A 171 -8.73 1.04 3.02
C ARG A 171 -9.22 2.32 2.35
N LEU A 172 -8.35 2.98 1.56
CA LEU A 172 -8.74 4.16 0.80
C LEU A 172 -9.82 3.84 -0.25
N ARG A 173 -9.74 2.66 -0.88
CA ARG A 173 -10.74 2.22 -1.86
C ARG A 173 -12.10 2.01 -1.22
N ILE A 174 -12.14 1.40 -0.03
CA ILE A 174 -13.36 1.21 0.73
C ILE A 174 -13.96 2.56 1.12
N GLY A 175 -13.15 3.43 1.73
CA GLY A 175 -13.61 4.75 2.16
C GLY A 175 -14.11 5.60 0.99
N GLY A 176 -13.35 5.66 -0.10
CA GLY A 176 -13.73 6.47 -1.26
C GLY A 176 -14.97 5.95 -1.98
N ALA A 177 -15.13 4.63 -2.11
CA ALA A 177 -16.31 4.03 -2.73
C ALA A 177 -17.59 4.25 -1.91
N VAL A 178 -17.51 4.10 -0.58
CA VAL A 178 -18.64 4.33 0.31
C VAL A 178 -19.05 5.80 0.31
N ILE A 179 -18.09 6.71 0.44
CA ILE A 179 -18.37 8.16 0.43
C ILE A 179 -18.91 8.60 -0.94
N GLY A 180 -18.23 8.22 -2.04
CA GLY A 180 -18.66 8.61 -3.38
C GLY A 180 -20.00 8.00 -3.79
N GLY A 181 -20.25 6.73 -3.44
CA GLY A 181 -21.53 6.09 -3.68
C GLY A 181 -22.66 6.69 -2.83
N ALA A 182 -22.41 7.04 -1.57
CA ALA A 182 -23.39 7.74 -0.74
C ALA A 182 -23.70 9.14 -1.28
N LEU A 183 -22.68 9.88 -1.74
CA LEU A 183 -22.87 11.18 -2.38
C LEU A 183 -23.68 11.08 -3.68
N GLY A 184 -23.40 10.08 -4.53
CA GLY A 184 -24.18 9.82 -5.75
C GLY A 184 -25.63 9.42 -5.46
N ILE A 185 -25.86 8.57 -4.46
CA ILE A 185 -27.22 8.23 -4.03
C ILE A 185 -27.96 9.47 -3.49
N ALA A 186 -27.28 10.30 -2.70
CA ALA A 186 -27.86 11.52 -2.16
C ALA A 186 -28.18 12.55 -3.26
N SER A 187 -27.30 12.72 -4.26
CA SER A 187 -27.57 13.60 -5.41
C SER A 187 -28.74 13.10 -6.24
N ILE A 188 -28.88 11.78 -6.44
CA ILE A 188 -30.02 11.18 -7.14
C ILE A 188 -31.34 11.49 -6.41
N ILE A 189 -31.38 11.32 -5.09
CA ILE A 189 -32.63 11.51 -4.32
C ILE A 189 -32.99 12.99 -4.19
N VAL A 190 -32.01 13.85 -3.88
CA VAL A 190 -32.27 15.25 -3.50
C VAL A 190 -32.22 16.17 -4.71
N MET A 191 -31.19 16.03 -5.55
CA MET A 191 -30.94 16.99 -6.62
C MET A 191 -31.65 16.63 -7.91
N MET A 192 -31.56 15.38 -8.35
CA MET A 192 -32.13 14.91 -9.62
C MET A 192 -33.61 15.28 -9.88
N PRO A 193 -34.54 15.27 -8.90
CA PRO A 193 -35.93 15.72 -9.14
C PRO A 193 -36.06 17.23 -9.40
N HIS A 194 -35.05 18.04 -9.06
CA HIS A 194 -35.04 19.49 -9.25
C HIS A 194 -34.30 19.90 -10.54
N LEU A 195 -33.61 18.97 -11.21
CA LEU A 195 -32.81 19.24 -12.40
C LEU A 195 -33.68 19.19 -13.66
N ASN A 196 -34.17 20.35 -14.09
CA ASN A 196 -34.97 20.49 -15.31
C ASN A 196 -34.13 20.94 -16.54
N ASP A 197 -32.89 21.38 -16.32
CA ASP A 197 -32.03 21.95 -17.36
C ASP A 197 -30.64 21.29 -17.40
N VAL A 198 -30.06 21.24 -18.60
CA VAL A 198 -28.70 20.72 -18.82
C VAL A 198 -27.65 21.50 -18.01
N ALA A 199 -27.82 22.83 -17.88
CA ALA A 199 -26.94 23.66 -17.08
C ALA A 199 -26.95 23.25 -15.58
N SER A 200 -28.13 22.93 -15.05
CA SER A 200 -28.27 22.48 -13.66
C SER A 200 -27.63 21.11 -13.43
N PHE A 201 -27.75 20.20 -14.39
CA PHE A 201 -27.08 18.90 -14.37
C PHE A 201 -25.55 19.03 -14.44
N LEU A 202 -25.03 19.88 -15.34
CA LEU A 202 -23.60 20.17 -15.41
C LEU A 202 -23.08 20.81 -14.12
N ALA A 203 -23.85 21.70 -13.49
CA ALA A 203 -23.47 22.32 -12.22
C ALA A 203 -23.37 21.28 -11.10
N LEU A 204 -24.28 20.31 -11.03
CA LEU A 204 -24.20 19.20 -10.08
C LEU A 204 -22.94 18.35 -10.31
N VAL A 205 -22.70 17.93 -11.57
CA VAL A 205 -21.53 17.13 -11.93
C VAL A 205 -20.24 17.90 -11.61
N PHE A 206 -20.20 19.20 -11.91
CA PHE A 206 -19.09 20.08 -11.57
C PHE A 206 -18.87 20.18 -10.06
N ALA A 207 -19.93 20.34 -9.26
CA ALA A 207 -19.81 20.41 -7.81
C ALA A 207 -19.26 19.10 -7.21
N GLY A 208 -19.77 17.95 -7.69
CA GLY A 208 -19.24 16.64 -7.28
C GLY A 208 -17.79 16.42 -7.74
N ALA A 209 -17.46 16.83 -8.96
CA ALA A 209 -16.09 16.82 -9.49
C ALA A 209 -15.15 17.67 -8.65
N LEU A 210 -15.58 18.88 -8.27
CA LEU A 210 -14.81 19.82 -7.47
C LEU A 210 -14.55 19.26 -6.08
N ALA A 211 -15.56 18.70 -5.42
CA ALA A 211 -15.40 18.06 -4.12
C ALA A 211 -14.42 16.88 -4.17
N ALA A 212 -14.55 16.01 -5.17
CA ALA A 212 -13.63 14.89 -5.38
C ALA A 212 -12.21 15.36 -5.70
N ALA A 213 -12.07 16.37 -6.56
CA ALA A 213 -10.79 16.95 -6.94
C ALA A 213 -10.09 17.61 -5.74
N TRP A 214 -10.82 18.32 -4.89
CA TRP A 214 -10.29 18.92 -3.67
C TRP A 214 -9.67 17.87 -2.74
N VAL A 215 -10.38 16.76 -2.50
CA VAL A 215 -9.85 15.64 -1.70
C VAL A 215 -8.65 14.98 -2.42
N LYS A 216 -8.71 14.84 -3.74
CA LYS A 216 -7.62 14.28 -4.55
C LYS A 216 -6.35 15.14 -4.48
N THR A 217 -6.47 16.47 -4.46
CA THR A 217 -5.34 17.41 -4.36
C THR A 217 -4.73 17.52 -2.98
N GLY A 218 -5.32 16.87 -1.97
CA GLY A 218 -4.77 16.81 -0.62
C GLY A 218 -3.52 15.94 -0.49
N ASP A 219 -3.21 15.54 0.74
CA ASP A 219 -2.08 14.66 1.04
C ASP A 219 -2.14 13.36 0.21
N ALA A 220 -0.97 12.83 -0.20
CA ALA A 220 -0.84 11.54 -0.87
C ALA A 220 -1.55 10.40 -0.13
N ARG A 221 -1.71 10.50 1.19
CA ARG A 221 -2.46 9.55 2.04
C ARG A 221 -3.97 9.52 1.80
N ILE A 222 -4.55 10.57 1.20
CA ILE A 222 -6.00 10.66 0.93
C ILE A 222 -6.31 10.86 -0.55
N ALA A 223 -5.31 11.22 -1.36
CA ALA A 223 -5.47 11.54 -2.77
C ALA A 223 -6.21 10.44 -3.57
N TYR A 224 -5.88 9.17 -3.30
CA TYR A 224 -6.54 8.04 -3.97
C TYR A 224 -8.00 7.84 -3.51
N ALA A 225 -8.34 8.21 -2.26
CA ALA A 225 -9.72 8.22 -1.81
C ALA A 225 -10.53 9.28 -2.56
N GLY A 226 -9.96 10.47 -2.78
CA GLY A 226 -10.58 11.53 -3.60
C GLY A 226 -10.84 11.09 -5.04
N PHE A 227 -9.89 10.40 -5.68
CA PHE A 227 -10.09 9.80 -7.00
C PHE A 227 -11.24 8.79 -7.01
N GLN A 228 -11.31 7.90 -6.00
CA GLN A 228 -12.38 6.91 -5.90
C GLN A 228 -13.76 7.55 -5.63
N ILE A 229 -13.82 8.62 -4.84
CA ILE A 229 -15.05 9.38 -4.60
C ILE A 229 -15.60 9.92 -5.93
N GLY A 230 -14.75 10.59 -6.71
CA GLY A 230 -15.14 11.15 -8.00
C GLY A 230 -15.57 10.08 -8.99
N LEU A 231 -14.79 8.99 -9.09
CA LEU A 231 -15.11 7.87 -9.97
C LEU A 231 -16.46 7.22 -9.60
N ALA A 232 -16.71 6.98 -8.31
CA ALA A 232 -17.97 6.40 -7.83
C ALA A 232 -19.16 7.34 -8.05
N PHE A 233 -18.98 8.64 -7.81
CA PHE A 233 -20.00 9.67 -8.06
C PHE A 233 -20.36 9.75 -9.55
N PHE A 234 -19.36 9.92 -10.43
CA PHE A 234 -19.59 10.02 -11.87
C PHE A 234 -20.26 8.77 -12.44
N LEU A 235 -19.88 7.58 -11.98
CA LEU A 235 -20.48 6.35 -12.51
C LEU A 235 -21.89 6.09 -11.98
N SER A 236 -22.26 6.74 -10.87
CA SER A 236 -23.63 6.70 -10.35
C SER A 236 -24.52 7.70 -11.10
N ASP A 237 -24.03 8.92 -11.32
CA ASP A 237 -24.84 10.03 -11.85
C ASP A 237 -24.78 10.16 -13.39
N ILE A 238 -23.69 9.71 -14.02
CA ILE A 238 -23.46 9.78 -15.48
C ILE A 238 -23.71 8.41 -16.11
N LYS A 239 -24.98 8.08 -16.30
CA LYS A 239 -25.44 6.85 -16.98
C LYS A 239 -25.94 7.09 -18.40
N GLY A 240 -26.33 8.33 -18.71
CA GLY A 240 -26.84 8.76 -20.00
C GLY A 240 -26.85 10.28 -20.09
N TYR A 241 -27.54 10.82 -21.10
CA TYR A 241 -27.59 12.27 -21.36
C TYR A 241 -28.62 13.03 -20.50
N GLY A 242 -29.03 12.50 -19.35
CA GLY A 242 -30.04 13.12 -18.49
C GLY A 242 -30.08 12.59 -17.05
N PRO A 243 -30.94 13.17 -16.20
CA PRO A 243 -31.13 12.77 -14.80
C PRO A 243 -31.43 11.27 -14.66
N THR A 244 -30.67 10.56 -13.83
CA THR A 244 -30.82 9.11 -13.61
C THR A 244 -31.55 8.83 -12.30
N THR A 245 -32.40 7.82 -12.27
CA THR A 245 -33.02 7.32 -11.04
C THR A 245 -32.46 5.97 -10.62
N ASP A 246 -31.46 5.45 -11.36
CA ASP A 246 -30.90 4.14 -11.13
C ASP A 246 -29.87 4.13 -9.99
N MET A 247 -30.32 3.68 -8.83
CA MET A 247 -29.48 3.47 -7.64
C MET A 247 -28.74 2.13 -7.67
N THR A 248 -29.11 1.20 -8.56
CA THR A 248 -28.53 -0.15 -8.59
C THR A 248 -27.05 -0.08 -8.91
N THR A 249 -26.64 0.89 -9.73
CA THR A 249 -25.25 1.07 -10.13
C THR A 249 -24.33 1.45 -8.96
N ALA A 250 -24.75 2.42 -8.14
CA ALA A 250 -23.97 2.85 -6.98
C ALA A 250 -23.78 1.68 -6.00
N ARG A 251 -24.87 0.93 -5.75
CA ARG A 251 -24.85 -0.29 -4.91
C ARG A 251 -23.90 -1.34 -5.47
N ASP A 252 -24.06 -1.70 -6.73
CA ASP A 252 -23.29 -2.78 -7.38
C ASP A 252 -21.78 -2.45 -7.39
N ARG A 253 -21.42 -1.17 -7.53
CA ARG A 253 -20.04 -0.69 -7.39
C ARG A 253 -19.49 -0.88 -5.97
N ILE A 254 -20.24 -0.47 -4.95
CA ILE A 254 -19.83 -0.64 -3.56
C ILE A 254 -19.62 -2.12 -3.25
N VAL A 255 -20.57 -2.97 -3.63
CA VAL A 255 -20.51 -4.43 -3.42
C VAL A 255 -19.32 -5.04 -4.17
N GLY A 256 -19.11 -4.69 -5.44
CA GLY A 256 -17.99 -5.20 -6.22
C GLY A 256 -16.63 -4.78 -5.65
N ILE A 257 -16.50 -3.55 -5.17
CA ILE A 257 -15.28 -3.08 -4.51
C ILE A 257 -15.03 -3.82 -3.19
N MET A 258 -16.06 -4.02 -2.35
CA MET A 258 -15.92 -4.81 -1.12
C MET A 258 -15.48 -6.24 -1.42
N LEU A 259 -16.16 -6.90 -2.37
CA LEU A 259 -15.87 -8.27 -2.76
C LEU A 259 -14.43 -8.41 -3.29
N GLY A 260 -14.04 -7.56 -4.24
CA GLY A 260 -12.70 -7.58 -4.81
C GLY A 260 -11.61 -7.31 -3.77
N ASN A 261 -11.88 -6.43 -2.80
CA ASN A 261 -10.96 -6.16 -1.70
C ASN A 261 -10.80 -7.38 -0.78
N ILE A 262 -11.90 -8.04 -0.40
CA ILE A 262 -11.89 -9.23 0.46
C ILE A 262 -11.15 -10.37 -0.24
N VAL A 263 -11.49 -10.67 -1.49
CA VAL A 263 -10.85 -11.73 -2.27
C VAL A 263 -9.35 -11.47 -2.41
N SER A 264 -8.97 -10.24 -2.76
CA SER A 264 -7.55 -9.88 -2.87
C SER A 264 -6.84 -10.05 -1.54
N TYR A 265 -7.41 -9.54 -0.44
CA TYR A 265 -6.81 -9.70 0.88
C TYR A 265 -6.61 -11.17 1.25
N VAL A 266 -7.63 -12.03 1.05
CA VAL A 266 -7.55 -13.47 1.32
C VAL A 266 -6.49 -14.13 0.45
N VAL A 267 -6.47 -13.87 -0.86
CA VAL A 267 -5.50 -14.50 -1.77
C VAL A 267 -4.06 -14.10 -1.43
N PHE A 268 -3.82 -12.82 -1.16
CA PHE A 268 -2.48 -12.34 -0.84
C PHE A 268 -1.99 -12.77 0.55
N THR A 269 -2.89 -13.06 1.48
CA THR A 269 -2.55 -13.56 2.84
C THR A 269 -2.47 -15.09 2.91
N ALA A 270 -3.34 -15.82 2.20
CA ALA A 270 -3.42 -17.27 2.25
C ALA A 270 -2.41 -17.96 1.33
N ILE A 271 -2.16 -17.40 0.13
CA ILE A 271 -1.24 -18.00 -0.84
C ILE A 271 0.17 -17.46 -0.55
N TRP A 272 1.12 -18.31 -0.15
CA TRP A 272 2.49 -17.96 0.25
C TRP A 272 2.56 -16.74 1.21
N PRO A 273 2.13 -16.88 2.47
CA PRO A 273 2.33 -15.82 3.45
C PRO A 273 3.84 -15.52 3.53
N ALA A 274 4.23 -14.30 3.13
CA ALA A 274 5.61 -13.87 3.29
C ALA A 274 5.83 -13.64 4.79
N SER A 275 6.34 -14.67 5.47
CA SER A 275 6.74 -14.59 6.86
C SER A 275 7.77 -13.46 6.97
N ALA A 276 7.50 -12.48 7.83
CA ALA A 276 8.48 -11.45 8.18
C ALA A 276 9.82 -12.08 8.63
N ARG A 277 9.80 -13.32 9.15
CA ARG A 277 10.99 -14.07 9.56
C ARG A 277 11.89 -14.44 8.38
N ASP A 278 11.35 -14.79 7.22
CA ASP A 278 12.15 -15.17 6.04
C ASP A 278 12.86 -13.95 5.43
N ARG A 279 12.21 -12.78 5.45
CA ARG A 279 12.81 -11.53 4.96
C ARG A 279 13.90 -11.02 5.91
N VAL A 280 13.73 -11.21 7.23
CA VAL A 280 14.76 -10.89 8.24
C VAL A 280 15.95 -11.85 8.11
N ALA A 281 15.71 -13.16 7.93
CA ALA A 281 16.78 -14.13 7.69
C ALA A 281 17.55 -13.85 6.38
N GLY A 282 16.86 -13.47 5.30
CA GLY A 282 17.48 -13.09 4.02
C GLY A 282 18.26 -11.77 4.09
N ALA A 283 17.77 -10.79 4.85
CA ALA A 283 18.49 -9.54 5.10
C ALA A 283 19.78 -9.79 5.92
N LEU A 284 19.72 -10.66 6.94
CA LEU A 284 20.88 -11.06 7.75
C LEU A 284 21.91 -11.88 6.95
N GLY A 285 21.47 -12.64 5.94
CA GLY A 285 22.34 -13.42 5.05
C GLY A 285 23.11 -12.60 4.02
N ARG A 286 22.64 -11.40 3.65
CA ARG A 286 23.30 -10.51 2.68
C ARG A 286 24.35 -9.58 3.29
N VAL A 287 24.41 -9.46 4.61
CA VAL A 287 25.44 -8.69 5.35
C VAL A 287 26.59 -9.63 5.77
N ARG A 288 26.92 -10.61 4.92
CA ARG A 288 28.00 -11.58 5.17
C ARG A 288 29.11 -11.34 4.17
#